data_AF-A0AAU2QK68-F1
#
_entry.id   AF-A0AAU2QK68-F1
#
_cell.length_a   1.000
_cell.length_b   1.000
_cell.length_c   1.000
_cell.angle_alpha   90.00
_cell.angle_beta   90.00
_cell.angle_gamma   90.00
#
_symmetry.space_group_name_H-M   'P 1'
#
loop_
_entity.id
_entity.type
_entity.pdbx_description
1 polymer ?
#
loop_
_entity_poly.entity_id
_entity_poly.type
_entity_poly.pdbx_seq_one_letter_code
_entity_poly.pdbx_strand_id
1 'polypeptide(L)'
;MMLIEEQVAAARQQLTGESLRAVRLRVKEMPSWRTLIPSGTDTQLLLESVLLQHIGNPQRSSRFPLGIAEVVPTSSRLDIRFEHSDLVRPALEMLPYRERGQRTIHGTPGLWARTVGSSIEIAFARHPAEGVIALTTLDRSDHLEGLLSTYEASLSAQRRVPLWTTAPDALPPEKLRTGGRRRKPQPRTIIDDHRPAVALPSALLRRIRLWDRLSGHASLKVSATSADHGLDWHIVREVHQDVSLHDDRLAAILSDPVAGPGLVTDGEGHHCDGDRCVMEFTAPADRTSGWRGLLRVETVAASTPVPPVPQRPRHFTALDETAFPSHGSLPHTSPAERHCSQRTRGSDDNKPTKGRSTQLLAPRLSRSQWELTGMAMKIGAAWALDGCTVLVVTHSFDADREVRRLYEHDVFGWSIPDRPTFVPSLPWRRGRLVPGGGALSTHTMCGSRPDVGALLQQARAHFDWTIFVDCNDTLGMGPYIERSVDSHFIVVDSSGYPESFVTAQARNGVTEHHEVAVTPAASAMAWRQQHLTGIPLDRIPMSGLVLRQPSPTTGRTPSPDFTAQVEAELARFGIPVLSRLPEDPEVAPGDPSPTVLDAVDDAARAAYVRACTPIRLALRAAEPCMIPSADPWS
;
A
#
# COMPACT_ATOMS: atom_id res chain seq x y z
N MET A 1 -4.70 -25.39 -4.87
CA MET A 1 -4.61 -24.15 -4.09
C MET A 1 -3.45 -23.36 -4.68
N MET A 2 -3.71 -22.22 -5.31
CA MET A 2 -2.67 -21.39 -5.93
C MET A 2 -1.82 -20.77 -4.81
N LEU A 3 -0.49 -20.84 -4.92
CA LEU A 3 0.40 -20.21 -3.94
C LEU A 3 0.27 -18.69 -4.09
N ILE A 4 0.29 -17.94 -2.99
CA ILE A 4 0.15 -16.48 -3.00
C ILE A 4 1.14 -15.79 -3.95
N GLU A 5 2.35 -16.33 -4.08
CA GLU A 5 3.39 -15.87 -5.02
C GLU A 5 2.94 -15.95 -6.48
N GLU A 6 2.17 -16.97 -6.85
CA GLU A 6 1.66 -17.13 -8.22
C GLU A 6 0.58 -16.10 -8.52
N GLN A 7 -0.29 -15.78 -7.55
CA GLN A 7 -1.29 -14.72 -7.67
C GLN A 7 -0.62 -13.36 -7.83
N VAL A 8 0.37 -13.07 -6.98
CA VAL A 8 1.15 -11.83 -7.00
C VAL A 8 1.90 -11.71 -8.33
N ALA A 9 2.56 -12.78 -8.77
CA ALA A 9 3.26 -12.79 -10.05
C ALA A 9 2.31 -12.59 -11.24
N ALA A 10 1.14 -13.23 -11.23
CA ALA A 10 0.13 -13.04 -12.27
C ALA A 10 -0.42 -11.61 -12.28
N ALA A 11 -0.72 -11.04 -11.11
CA ALA A 11 -1.22 -9.68 -10.97
C ALA A 11 -0.19 -8.66 -11.48
N ARG A 12 1.09 -8.80 -11.08
CA ARG A 12 2.16 -7.93 -11.56
C ARG A 12 2.33 -8.04 -13.07
N GLN A 13 2.39 -9.26 -13.59
CA GLN A 13 2.49 -9.50 -15.04
C GLN A 13 1.34 -8.85 -15.82
N GLN A 14 0.13 -8.86 -15.28
CA GLN A 14 -1.04 -8.20 -15.90
C GLN A 14 -0.96 -6.68 -15.90
N LEU A 15 -0.30 -6.07 -14.90
CA LEU A 15 -0.12 -4.61 -14.76
C LEU A 15 1.07 -4.06 -15.55
N THR A 16 2.14 -4.84 -15.67
CA THR A 16 3.41 -4.38 -16.25
C THR A 16 3.69 -4.91 -17.65
N GLY A 17 3.12 -6.06 -18.02
CA GLY A 17 3.42 -6.75 -19.28
C GLY A 17 4.71 -7.57 -19.24
N GLU A 18 5.36 -7.66 -18.08
CA GLU A 18 6.57 -8.44 -17.90
C GLU A 18 6.37 -9.94 -18.21
N SER A 19 7.45 -10.63 -18.60
CA SER A 19 7.37 -12.09 -18.74
C SER A 19 7.13 -12.75 -17.37
N LEU A 20 6.25 -13.75 -17.31
CA LEU A 20 5.92 -14.44 -16.04
C LEU A 20 7.17 -15.04 -15.36
N ARG A 21 8.15 -15.50 -16.15
CA ARG A 21 9.44 -15.99 -15.62
C ARG A 21 10.21 -14.89 -14.90
N ALA A 22 10.32 -13.70 -15.51
CA ALA A 22 11.03 -12.58 -14.90
C ALA A 22 10.30 -12.06 -13.65
N VAL A 23 8.97 -11.96 -13.72
CA VAL A 23 8.15 -11.54 -12.57
C VAL A 23 8.32 -12.51 -11.40
N ARG A 24 8.29 -13.83 -11.64
CA ARG A 24 8.48 -14.83 -10.58
C ARG A 24 9.83 -14.71 -9.87
N LEU A 25 10.88 -14.33 -10.59
CA LEU A 25 12.19 -14.06 -9.96
C LEU A 25 12.13 -12.79 -9.10
N ARG A 26 11.58 -11.70 -9.65
CA ARG A 26 11.48 -10.43 -8.93
C ARG A 26 10.56 -10.48 -7.71
N VAL A 27 9.43 -11.17 -7.79
CA VAL A 27 8.49 -11.31 -6.67
C VAL A 27 9.15 -11.99 -5.47
N LYS A 28 10.13 -12.88 -5.70
CA LYS A 28 10.94 -13.48 -4.63
C LYS A 28 11.96 -12.51 -4.01
N GLU A 29 12.38 -11.51 -4.77
CA GLU A 29 13.31 -10.46 -4.33
C GLU A 29 12.56 -9.23 -3.77
N MET A 30 11.23 -9.20 -3.88
CA MET A 30 10.44 -8.07 -3.38
C MET A 30 10.41 -8.08 -1.85
N PRO A 31 10.77 -6.96 -1.21
CA PRO A 31 10.76 -6.88 0.24
C PRO A 31 9.33 -6.80 0.81
N SER A 32 8.30 -6.56 -0.01
CA SER A 32 6.93 -6.38 0.46
C SER A 32 5.91 -6.59 -0.66
N TRP A 33 4.75 -7.14 -0.33
CA TRP A 33 3.60 -7.24 -1.23
C TRP A 33 2.56 -6.11 -1.05
N ARG A 34 2.87 -5.06 -0.27
CA ARG A 34 1.96 -3.88 -0.09
C ARG A 34 1.81 -3.13 -1.39
N THR A 35 2.92 -3.01 -2.11
CA THR A 35 3.03 -2.31 -3.37
C THR A 35 3.50 -3.32 -4.40
N LEU A 36 2.55 -3.92 -5.10
CA LEU A 36 2.83 -4.89 -6.16
C LEU A 36 3.83 -4.34 -7.19
N ILE A 37 3.71 -3.03 -7.43
CA ILE A 37 4.58 -2.23 -8.27
C ILE A 37 5.29 -1.20 -7.38
N PRO A 38 6.64 -1.23 -7.28
CA PRO A 38 7.37 -0.30 -6.43
C PRO A 38 7.17 1.15 -6.89
N SER A 39 7.25 2.10 -5.97
CA SER A 39 7.34 3.53 -6.29
C SER A 39 8.75 3.90 -6.73
N GLY A 40 8.87 4.94 -7.56
CA GLY A 40 10.15 5.56 -7.86
C GLY A 40 10.67 6.38 -6.68
N THR A 41 11.99 6.64 -6.65
CA THR A 41 12.61 7.74 -5.90
C THR A 41 12.13 9.09 -6.44
N ASP A 42 12.27 10.18 -5.68
CA ASP A 42 11.81 11.51 -6.12
C ASP A 42 12.35 11.90 -7.51
N THR A 43 13.64 11.65 -7.76
CA THR A 43 14.29 11.87 -9.06
C THR A 43 13.69 10.99 -10.16
N GLN A 44 13.43 9.72 -9.87
CA GLN A 44 12.82 8.79 -10.82
C GLN A 44 11.35 9.13 -11.11
N LEU A 45 10.56 9.51 -10.10
CA LEU A 45 9.16 9.94 -10.26
C LEU A 45 9.09 11.17 -11.18
N LEU A 46 9.98 12.14 -10.99
CA LEU A 46 10.07 13.33 -11.85
C LEU A 46 10.38 12.95 -13.30
N LEU A 47 11.37 12.08 -13.49
CA LEU A 47 11.79 11.64 -14.82
C LEU A 47 10.66 10.90 -15.56
N GLU A 48 9.91 10.05 -14.85
CA GLU A 48 8.75 9.34 -15.38
C GLU A 48 7.57 10.25 -15.68
N SER A 49 7.34 11.27 -14.84
CA SER A 49 6.32 12.29 -15.04
C SER A 49 6.57 13.09 -16.33
N VAL A 50 7.81 13.53 -16.53
CA VAL A 50 8.23 14.22 -17.76
C VAL A 50 8.09 13.29 -18.96
N LEU A 51 8.56 12.04 -18.86
CA LEU A 51 8.43 11.08 -19.95
C LEU A 51 6.97 10.91 -20.38
N LEU A 52 6.05 10.71 -19.42
CA LEU A 52 4.64 10.47 -19.73
C LEU A 52 4.01 11.63 -20.49
N GLN A 53 4.38 12.87 -20.19
CA GLN A 53 3.91 14.04 -20.93
C GLN A 53 4.33 13.99 -22.42
N HIS A 54 5.53 13.49 -22.70
CA HIS A 54 6.04 13.41 -24.07
C HIS A 54 5.48 12.22 -24.87
N ILE A 55 5.35 11.05 -24.23
CA ILE A 55 4.83 9.84 -24.92
C ILE A 55 3.31 9.73 -24.89
N GLY A 56 2.63 10.61 -24.16
CA GLY A 56 1.20 10.55 -23.89
C GLY A 56 0.30 10.65 -25.12
N ASN A 57 0.78 11.20 -26.23
CA ASN A 57 0.01 11.31 -27.47
C ASN A 57 0.72 10.60 -28.64
N PRO A 58 0.61 9.27 -28.75
CA PRO A 58 1.32 8.52 -29.78
C PRO A 58 0.79 8.90 -31.17
N GLN A 59 1.69 9.30 -32.07
CA GLN A 59 1.34 9.68 -33.45
C GLN A 59 0.94 8.46 -34.31
N ARG A 60 1.32 7.25 -33.88
CA ARG A 60 1.05 6.00 -34.57
C ARG A 60 0.14 5.12 -33.72
N SER A 61 -0.87 4.53 -34.34
CA SER A 61 -1.73 3.56 -33.67
C SER A 61 -0.91 2.35 -33.20
N SER A 62 -1.15 1.89 -31.98
CA SER A 62 -0.55 0.69 -31.41
C SER A 62 -1.64 -0.18 -30.80
N ARG A 63 -1.39 -1.49 -30.75
CA ARG A 63 -2.24 -2.43 -30.01
C ARG A 63 -2.07 -2.32 -28.49
N PHE A 64 -1.03 -1.61 -28.04
CA PHE A 64 -0.69 -1.45 -26.64
C PHE A 64 -0.92 0.00 -26.20
N PRO A 65 -1.30 0.23 -24.93
CA PRO A 65 -1.48 1.58 -24.43
C PRO A 65 -0.16 2.37 -24.55
N LEU A 66 -0.23 3.54 -25.20
CA LEU A 66 0.93 4.40 -25.52
C LEU A 66 2.04 3.72 -26.34
N GLY A 67 1.77 2.58 -26.99
CA GLY A 67 2.83 1.84 -27.68
C GLY A 67 3.74 1.02 -26.78
N ILE A 68 3.43 0.89 -25.49
CA ILE A 68 4.30 0.24 -24.50
C ILE A 68 3.88 -1.21 -24.29
N ALA A 69 4.76 -2.12 -24.70
CA ALA A 69 4.55 -3.56 -24.54
C ALA A 69 4.82 -4.04 -23.11
N GLU A 70 5.88 -3.53 -22.49
CA GLU A 70 6.33 -3.94 -21.17
C GLU A 70 6.97 -2.76 -20.43
N VAL A 71 6.75 -2.72 -19.12
CA VAL A 71 7.44 -1.82 -18.19
C VAL A 71 8.07 -2.65 -17.09
N VAL A 72 9.35 -2.46 -16.81
CA VAL A 72 10.06 -3.10 -15.69
C VAL A 72 10.42 -2.03 -14.66
N PRO A 73 9.63 -1.88 -13.59
CA PRO A 73 9.88 -0.86 -12.58
C PRO A 73 10.78 -1.37 -11.45
N THR A 74 11.80 -0.56 -11.11
CA THR A 74 12.53 -0.57 -9.84
C THR A 74 12.41 0.82 -9.19
N SER A 75 13.02 1.03 -8.01
CA SER A 75 12.95 2.34 -7.32
C SER A 75 13.71 3.45 -8.07
N SER A 76 14.87 3.16 -8.64
CA SER A 76 15.72 4.14 -9.32
C SER A 76 15.86 3.90 -10.83
N ARG A 77 15.11 2.94 -11.40
CA ARG A 77 15.13 2.64 -12.82
C ARG A 77 13.78 2.19 -13.36
N LEU A 78 13.48 2.58 -14.59
CA LEU A 78 12.34 2.12 -15.36
C LEU A 78 12.80 1.65 -16.74
N ASP A 79 12.76 0.35 -16.99
CA ASP A 79 12.95 -0.15 -18.36
C ASP A 79 11.60 -0.16 -19.07
N ILE A 80 11.54 0.43 -20.27
CA ILE A 80 10.34 0.51 -21.09
C ILE A 80 10.63 -0.16 -22.41
N ARG A 81 9.76 -1.09 -22.80
CA ARG A 81 9.85 -1.77 -24.09
C ARG A 81 8.69 -1.36 -24.97
N PHE A 82 8.99 -0.59 -26.00
CA PHE A 82 8.03 -0.15 -27.00
C PHE A 82 7.75 -1.24 -28.03
N GLU A 83 6.60 -1.15 -28.69
CA GLU A 83 6.24 -2.06 -29.77
C GLU A 83 7.19 -1.93 -30.97
N HIS A 84 7.56 -0.69 -31.32
CA HIS A 84 8.36 -0.34 -32.50
C HIS A 84 9.28 0.85 -32.22
N SER A 85 10.38 0.95 -32.95
CA SER A 85 11.36 2.05 -32.90
C SER A 85 10.75 3.45 -33.07
N ASP A 86 9.76 3.62 -33.97
CA ASP A 86 9.11 4.92 -34.20
C ASP A 86 8.44 5.51 -32.94
N LEU A 87 7.99 4.66 -32.03
CA LEU A 87 7.31 5.06 -30.79
C LEU A 87 8.31 5.55 -29.72
N VAL A 88 9.62 5.37 -29.94
CA VAL A 88 10.67 5.88 -29.06
C VAL A 88 10.92 7.37 -29.30
N ARG A 89 10.63 7.88 -30.52
CA ARG A 89 10.92 9.26 -30.90
C ARG A 89 10.31 10.31 -29.95
N PRO A 90 9.02 10.24 -29.56
CA PRO A 90 8.46 11.20 -28.60
C PRO A 90 9.20 11.21 -27.27
N ALA A 91 9.70 10.06 -26.79
CA ALA A 91 10.52 10.03 -25.58
C ALA A 91 11.83 10.82 -25.73
N LEU A 92 12.45 10.80 -26.92
CA LEU A 92 13.67 11.59 -27.20
C LEU A 92 13.41 13.10 -27.24
N GLU A 93 12.16 13.53 -27.47
CA GLU A 93 11.79 14.95 -27.46
C GLU A 93 11.87 15.59 -26.07
N MET A 94 11.98 14.79 -25.01
CA MET A 94 12.27 15.30 -23.67
C MET A 94 13.69 15.86 -23.55
N LEU A 95 14.61 15.46 -24.43
CA LEU A 95 16.02 15.88 -24.36
C LEU A 95 16.17 17.37 -24.68
N PRO A 96 16.97 18.10 -23.88
CA PRO A 96 17.02 19.54 -23.97
C PRO A 96 17.74 20.02 -25.24
N TYR A 97 17.17 21.01 -25.91
CA TYR A 97 17.81 21.69 -27.04
C TYR A 97 17.46 23.18 -27.05
N ARG A 98 18.16 23.95 -27.88
CA ARG A 98 17.80 25.35 -28.17
C ARG A 98 17.94 25.63 -29.66
N GLU A 99 17.18 26.59 -30.16
CA GLU A 99 17.43 27.11 -31.50
C GLU A 99 18.74 27.91 -31.54
N ARG A 100 19.49 27.80 -32.65
CA ARG A 100 20.77 28.51 -32.80
C ARG A 100 20.54 30.02 -32.73
N GLY A 101 21.23 30.68 -31.80
CA GLY A 101 21.10 32.13 -31.55
C GLY A 101 20.00 32.50 -30.55
N GLN A 102 19.14 31.54 -30.15
CA GLN A 102 18.13 31.75 -29.12
C GLN A 102 18.64 31.36 -27.73
N ARG A 103 18.01 31.95 -26.71
CA ARG A 103 18.25 31.65 -25.29
C ARG A 103 17.23 30.66 -24.70
N THR A 104 16.07 30.52 -25.34
CA THR A 104 15.02 29.61 -24.88
C THR A 104 15.47 28.16 -25.02
N ILE A 105 15.28 27.38 -23.95
CA ILE A 105 15.55 25.95 -23.92
C ILE A 105 14.22 25.23 -24.06
N HIS A 106 14.18 24.27 -24.99
CA HIS A 106 13.10 23.32 -25.18
C HIS A 106 13.50 21.98 -24.54
N GLY A 107 12.52 21.14 -24.21
CA GLY A 107 12.75 19.90 -23.46
C GLY A 107 13.13 20.17 -22.00
N THR A 108 13.59 19.13 -21.30
CA THR A 108 13.88 19.19 -19.88
C THR A 108 15.38 19.46 -19.64
N PRO A 109 15.75 20.62 -19.08
CA PRO A 109 17.15 20.95 -18.85
C PRO A 109 17.83 19.96 -17.91
N GLY A 110 19.13 19.73 -18.14
CA GLY A 110 19.94 18.90 -17.24
C GLY A 110 19.77 17.40 -17.44
N LEU A 111 19.07 16.96 -18.49
CA LEU A 111 19.09 15.55 -18.89
C LEU A 111 20.38 15.18 -19.62
N TRP A 112 20.74 13.91 -19.50
CA TRP A 112 21.74 13.25 -20.31
C TRP A 112 21.12 12.04 -20.99
N ALA A 113 21.71 11.63 -22.10
CA ALA A 113 21.29 10.43 -22.82
C ALA A 113 22.48 9.73 -23.45
N ARG A 114 22.44 8.40 -23.50
CA ARG A 114 23.41 7.59 -24.23
C ARG A 114 22.80 6.28 -24.71
N THR A 115 23.44 5.66 -25.69
CA THR A 115 23.16 4.28 -26.07
C THR A 115 24.00 3.34 -25.21
N VAL A 116 23.37 2.33 -24.58
CA VAL A 116 24.02 1.24 -23.85
C VAL A 116 23.49 -0.09 -24.37
N GLY A 117 24.33 -0.81 -25.10
CA GLY A 117 23.90 -2.02 -25.82
C GLY A 117 22.69 -1.72 -26.71
N SER A 118 21.62 -2.50 -26.56
CA SER A 118 20.36 -2.33 -27.29
C SER A 118 19.36 -1.37 -26.64
N SER A 119 19.81 -0.49 -25.75
CA SER A 119 18.94 0.45 -25.03
C SER A 119 19.42 1.89 -25.12
N ILE A 120 18.48 2.84 -25.06
CA ILE A 120 18.80 4.26 -24.85
C ILE A 120 18.50 4.58 -23.39
N GLU A 121 19.53 4.99 -22.64
CA GLU A 121 19.38 5.45 -21.26
C GLU A 121 19.21 6.97 -21.25
N ILE A 122 18.23 7.45 -20.47
CA ILE A 122 17.98 8.87 -20.21
C ILE A 122 17.90 9.05 -18.69
N ALA A 123 18.56 10.09 -18.18
CA ALA A 123 18.54 10.41 -16.76
C ALA A 123 18.89 11.89 -16.51
N PHE A 124 18.81 12.35 -15.26
CA PHE A 124 19.33 13.67 -14.88
C PHE A 124 20.85 13.61 -14.72
N ALA A 125 21.56 14.50 -15.41
CA ALA A 125 23.02 14.43 -15.54
C ALA A 125 23.76 14.63 -14.22
N ARG A 126 23.14 15.33 -13.26
CA ARG A 126 23.69 15.53 -11.91
C ARG A 126 23.40 14.38 -10.95
N HIS A 127 22.43 13.53 -11.29
CA HIS A 127 21.98 12.40 -10.48
C HIS A 127 21.84 11.14 -11.34
N PRO A 128 22.89 10.73 -12.09
CA PRO A 128 22.78 9.70 -13.12
C PRO A 128 22.44 8.31 -12.56
N ALA A 129 22.62 8.08 -11.26
CA ALA A 129 22.29 6.83 -10.57
C ALA A 129 20.99 6.88 -9.75
N GLU A 130 20.39 8.07 -9.54
CA GLU A 130 19.20 8.21 -8.68
C GLU A 130 17.89 7.97 -9.44
N GLY A 131 17.91 8.08 -10.77
CA GLY A 131 16.77 7.82 -11.64
C GLY A 131 17.20 7.64 -13.10
N VAL A 132 16.87 6.49 -13.70
CA VAL A 132 17.18 6.12 -15.09
C VAL A 132 15.95 5.58 -15.81
N ILE A 133 15.68 6.08 -17.01
CA ILE A 133 14.77 5.46 -17.97
C ILE A 133 15.61 4.76 -19.03
N ALA A 134 15.32 3.49 -19.28
CA ALA A 134 15.93 2.76 -20.38
C ALA A 134 14.88 2.35 -21.41
N LEU A 135 15.09 2.78 -22.65
CA LEU A 135 14.16 2.59 -23.75
C LEU A 135 14.64 1.43 -24.64
N THR A 136 13.76 0.48 -24.90
CA THR A 136 14.00 -0.70 -25.76
C THR A 136 12.79 -0.96 -26.67
N THR A 137 12.93 -1.89 -27.63
CA THR A 137 11.86 -2.31 -28.55
C THR A 137 11.61 -3.81 -28.48
N LEU A 138 10.41 -4.26 -28.88
CA LEU A 138 10.08 -5.68 -28.98
C LEU A 138 10.88 -6.37 -30.08
N ASP A 139 10.95 -5.74 -31.26
CA ASP A 139 11.70 -6.27 -32.38
C ASP A 139 13.18 -5.98 -32.19
N ARG A 140 14.01 -7.04 -32.21
CA ARG A 140 15.47 -6.90 -32.11
C ARG A 140 16.11 -6.39 -33.40
N SER A 141 15.37 -6.41 -34.51
CA SER A 141 15.81 -5.83 -35.78
C SER A 141 15.63 -4.31 -35.84
N ASP A 142 14.85 -3.72 -34.92
CA ASP A 142 14.77 -2.27 -34.75
C ASP A 142 16.10 -1.74 -34.20
N HIS A 143 16.84 -1.02 -35.04
CA HIS A 143 18.15 -0.43 -34.69
C HIS A 143 18.01 0.78 -33.75
N LEU A 144 17.80 0.52 -32.45
CA LEU A 144 17.78 1.55 -31.40
C LEU A 144 19.09 2.34 -31.30
N GLU A 145 20.23 1.70 -31.57
CA GLU A 145 21.56 2.33 -31.47
C GLU A 145 21.69 3.56 -32.39
N GLY A 146 20.99 3.56 -33.52
CA GLY A 146 20.96 4.67 -34.47
C GLY A 146 19.89 5.73 -34.20
N LEU A 147 18.92 5.51 -33.30
CA LEU A 147 17.81 6.45 -33.11
C LEU A 147 18.25 7.73 -32.41
N LEU A 148 19.10 7.64 -31.39
CA LEU A 148 19.59 8.83 -30.67
C LEU A 148 20.45 9.71 -31.59
N SER A 149 21.35 9.10 -32.37
CA SER A 149 22.20 9.81 -33.32
C SER A 149 21.39 10.39 -34.50
N THR A 150 20.39 9.66 -34.99
CA THR A 150 19.46 10.17 -36.01
C THR A 150 18.64 11.36 -35.49
N TYR A 151 18.21 11.31 -34.23
CA TYR A 151 17.53 12.43 -33.59
C TYR A 151 18.44 13.66 -33.45
N GLU A 152 19.69 13.47 -33.01
CA GLU A 152 20.68 14.54 -32.95
C GLU A 152 20.98 15.17 -34.32
N ALA A 153 21.12 14.34 -35.36
CA ALA A 153 21.30 14.79 -36.73
C ALA A 153 20.08 15.58 -37.23
N SER A 154 18.86 15.14 -36.89
CA SER A 154 17.61 15.83 -37.20
C SER A 154 17.53 17.21 -36.54
N LEU A 155 17.94 17.35 -35.27
CA LEU A 155 18.00 18.66 -34.60
C LEU A 155 19.02 19.57 -35.29
N SER A 156 20.19 19.05 -35.61
CA SER A 156 21.25 19.80 -36.29
C SER A 156 20.79 20.31 -37.66
N ALA A 157 20.08 19.48 -38.44
CA ALA A 157 19.48 19.86 -39.72
C ALA A 157 18.45 21.00 -39.58
N GLN A 158 17.76 21.09 -38.45
CA GLN A 158 16.81 22.14 -38.11
C GLN A 158 17.44 23.38 -37.45
N ARG A 159 18.78 23.49 -37.47
CA ARG A 159 19.54 24.56 -36.79
C ARG A 159 19.28 24.62 -35.27
N ARG A 160 18.99 23.48 -34.66
CA ARG A 160 18.84 23.32 -33.21
C ARG A 160 20.14 22.74 -32.63
N VAL A 161 20.51 23.23 -31.46
CA VAL A 161 21.71 22.82 -30.73
C VAL A 161 21.28 21.90 -29.59
N PRO A 162 21.68 20.61 -29.59
CA PRO A 162 21.44 19.71 -28.48
C PRO A 162 22.19 20.21 -27.23
N LEU A 163 21.56 20.07 -26.06
CA LEU A 163 22.09 20.53 -24.77
C LEU A 163 22.25 19.41 -23.75
N TRP A 164 21.91 18.16 -24.11
CA TRP A 164 22.18 17.01 -23.25
C TRP A 164 23.66 16.62 -23.34
N THR A 165 24.18 16.01 -22.27
CA THR A 165 25.51 15.40 -22.27
C THR A 165 25.42 13.90 -22.52
N THR A 166 26.51 13.29 -22.99
CA THR A 166 26.70 11.83 -23.05
C THR A 166 27.65 11.33 -21.95
N ALA A 167 28.34 12.24 -21.26
CA ALA A 167 29.31 11.98 -20.19
C ALA A 167 28.96 12.81 -18.95
N PRO A 168 28.04 12.32 -18.09
CA PRO A 168 27.63 13.05 -16.88
C PRO A 168 28.79 13.24 -15.88
N ASP A 169 29.72 12.29 -15.81
CA ASP A 169 30.88 12.33 -14.89
C ASP A 169 31.85 13.48 -15.16
N ALA A 170 31.79 14.08 -16.36
CA ALA A 170 32.62 15.22 -16.74
C ALA A 170 32.01 16.58 -16.35
N LEU A 171 30.80 16.60 -15.76
CA LEU A 171 30.16 17.84 -15.36
C LEU A 171 30.81 18.42 -14.09
N PRO A 172 31.03 19.75 -14.03
CA PRO A 172 31.56 20.37 -12.84
C PRO A 172 30.57 20.22 -11.65
N PRO A 173 31.10 20.03 -10.43
CA PRO A 173 30.27 19.90 -9.23
C PRO A 173 29.37 21.12 -9.07
N GLU A 174 28.16 20.89 -8.55
CA GLU A 174 27.19 21.95 -8.37
C GLU A 174 27.75 22.98 -7.38
N LYS A 175 27.87 24.24 -7.83
CA LYS A 175 28.19 25.33 -6.92
C LYS A 175 26.96 25.52 -6.02
N LEU A 176 27.04 25.03 -4.79
CA LEU A 176 26.10 25.36 -3.72
C LEU A 176 25.92 26.88 -3.73
N ARG A 177 24.73 27.35 -4.11
CA ARG A 177 24.42 28.77 -4.11
C ARG A 177 24.26 29.21 -2.66
N THR A 178 25.36 29.63 -2.06
CA THR A 178 25.40 30.27 -0.76
C THR A 178 24.71 31.64 -0.83
N GLY A 179 23.46 31.69 -0.37
CA GLY A 179 22.84 32.83 0.31
C GLY A 179 22.51 34.12 -0.48
N GLY A 180 21.31 34.66 -0.22
CA GLY A 180 21.25 36.03 0.31
C GLY A 180 20.70 37.17 -0.56
N ARG A 181 20.12 36.95 -1.74
CA ARG A 181 19.38 38.03 -2.44
C ARG A 181 17.94 37.63 -2.73
N ARG A 182 16.99 38.47 -2.28
CA ARG A 182 15.57 38.44 -2.69
C ARG A 182 15.52 38.33 -4.21
N ARG A 183 15.21 37.13 -4.70
CA ARG A 183 15.07 36.84 -6.11
C ARG A 183 13.74 37.41 -6.59
N LYS A 184 13.75 38.06 -7.76
CA LYS A 184 12.50 38.27 -8.51
C LYS A 184 11.85 36.89 -8.74
N PRO A 185 10.50 36.77 -8.69
CA PRO A 185 9.83 35.51 -8.99
C PRO A 185 10.33 35.01 -10.33
N GLN A 186 10.99 33.85 -10.32
CA GLN A 186 11.39 33.21 -11.57
C GLN A 186 10.13 32.58 -12.18
N PRO A 187 9.96 32.64 -13.51
CA PRO A 187 8.91 31.85 -14.15
C PRO A 187 9.09 30.38 -13.76
N ARG A 188 7.97 29.69 -13.50
CA ARG A 188 7.97 28.25 -13.19
C ARG A 188 8.70 27.49 -14.28
N THR A 189 9.63 26.64 -13.90
CA THR A 189 10.28 25.70 -14.82
C THR A 189 9.41 24.46 -15.00
N ILE A 190 9.66 23.69 -16.06
CA ILE A 190 9.00 22.38 -16.24
C ILE A 190 9.14 21.50 -14.99
N ILE A 191 10.32 21.50 -14.36
CA ILE A 191 10.56 20.77 -13.10
C ILE A 191 9.67 21.28 -11.97
N ASP A 192 9.46 22.60 -11.86
CA ASP A 192 8.60 23.19 -10.83
C ASP A 192 7.12 22.83 -11.02
N ASP A 193 6.67 22.66 -12.26
CA ASP A 193 5.29 22.22 -12.57
C ASP A 193 5.10 20.74 -12.23
N HIS A 194 6.06 19.88 -12.60
CA HIS A 194 5.96 18.44 -12.34
C HIS A 194 6.10 18.08 -10.87
N ARG A 195 7.09 18.65 -10.15
CA ARG A 195 7.51 18.22 -8.81
C ARG A 195 6.37 17.98 -7.81
N PRO A 196 5.34 18.85 -7.73
CA PRO A 196 4.24 18.65 -6.79
C PRO A 196 3.32 17.46 -7.15
N ALA A 197 3.32 17.03 -8.42
CA ALA A 197 2.37 16.09 -9.02
C ALA A 197 3.03 14.85 -9.66
N VAL A 198 4.30 14.55 -9.34
CA VAL A 198 5.10 13.50 -10.01
C VAL A 198 4.63 12.07 -9.77
N ALA A 199 4.01 11.79 -8.62
CA ALA A 199 3.70 10.43 -8.18
C ALA A 199 2.53 9.81 -8.95
N LEU A 200 1.53 10.61 -9.29
CA LEU A 200 0.36 10.20 -10.07
C LEU A 200 0.74 9.64 -11.47
N PRO A 201 1.40 10.41 -12.36
CA PRO A 201 1.77 9.95 -13.70
C PRO A 201 2.75 8.77 -13.65
N SER A 202 3.69 8.76 -12.70
CA SER A 202 4.58 7.61 -12.48
C SER A 202 3.78 6.35 -12.12
N ALA A 203 2.84 6.44 -11.18
CA ALA A 203 2.03 5.30 -10.76
C ALA A 203 1.20 4.71 -11.91
N LEU A 204 0.71 5.55 -12.82
CA LEU A 204 -0.03 5.17 -14.02
C LEU A 204 0.89 4.54 -15.08
N LEU A 205 2.03 5.17 -15.38
CA LEU A 205 3.01 4.66 -16.34
C LEU A 205 3.56 3.28 -15.94
N ARG A 206 3.86 3.09 -14.65
CA ARG A 206 4.35 1.81 -14.12
C ARG A 206 3.31 0.68 -14.18
N ARG A 207 2.04 1.01 -14.43
CA ARG A 207 0.90 0.09 -14.54
C ARG A 207 0.21 0.18 -15.90
N ILE A 208 0.97 0.51 -16.94
CA ILE A 208 0.43 0.84 -18.26
C ILE A 208 -0.48 -0.26 -18.85
N ARG A 209 -0.31 -1.51 -18.43
CA ARG A 209 -1.12 -2.65 -18.90
C ARG A 209 -2.46 -2.82 -18.19
N LEU A 210 -2.81 -1.93 -17.26
CA LEU A 210 -4.18 -1.91 -16.74
C LEU A 210 -5.16 -1.51 -17.85
N TRP A 211 -4.76 -0.61 -18.75
CA TRP A 211 -5.66 0.02 -19.71
C TRP A 211 -6.17 -0.94 -20.78
N ASP A 212 -5.33 -1.85 -21.27
CA ASP A 212 -5.73 -2.85 -22.27
C ASP A 212 -6.49 -4.05 -21.69
N ARG A 213 -6.70 -4.06 -20.36
CA ARG A 213 -7.52 -5.07 -19.65
C ARG A 213 -8.96 -4.60 -19.44
N LEU A 214 -9.20 -3.29 -19.56
CA LEU A 214 -10.52 -2.68 -19.45
C LEU A 214 -11.36 -2.95 -20.71
N SER A 215 -12.68 -2.85 -20.58
CA SER A 215 -13.64 -3.23 -21.61
C SER A 215 -13.46 -2.50 -22.94
N GLY A 216 -13.18 -3.22 -24.03
CA GLY A 216 -13.17 -2.62 -25.37
C GLY A 216 -12.09 -1.56 -25.62
N HIS A 217 -10.96 -1.59 -24.90
CA HIS A 217 -9.84 -0.68 -25.14
C HIS A 217 -9.43 -0.64 -26.62
N ALA A 218 -9.43 0.55 -27.22
CA ALA A 218 -8.98 0.80 -28.58
C ALA A 218 -7.72 1.67 -28.62
N SER A 219 -7.68 2.76 -27.85
CA SER A 219 -6.52 3.63 -27.75
C SER A 219 -6.45 4.36 -26.40
N LEU A 220 -5.29 4.97 -26.12
CA LEU A 220 -5.06 5.78 -24.93
C LEU A 220 -4.28 7.03 -25.33
N LYS A 221 -4.74 8.19 -24.87
CA LYS A 221 -4.02 9.46 -24.93
C LYS A 221 -3.91 10.04 -23.53
N VAL A 222 -2.77 10.64 -23.22
CA VAL A 222 -2.46 11.27 -21.94
C VAL A 222 -1.93 12.66 -22.22
N SER A 223 -2.42 13.63 -21.45
CA SER A 223 -1.99 15.02 -21.49
C SER A 223 -1.96 15.59 -20.08
N ALA A 224 -1.28 16.72 -19.91
CA ALA A 224 -1.21 17.42 -18.64
C ALA A 224 -1.38 18.93 -18.85
N THR A 225 -2.02 19.59 -17.89
CA THR A 225 -2.21 21.04 -17.86
C THR A 225 -1.62 21.63 -16.59
N SER A 226 -0.83 22.69 -16.71
CA SER A 226 -0.29 23.41 -15.55
C SER A 226 -1.42 24.09 -14.76
N ALA A 227 -1.40 23.91 -13.45
CA ALA A 227 -2.32 24.48 -12.49
C ALA A 227 -1.54 25.11 -11.32
N ASP A 228 -2.20 25.88 -10.46
CA ASP A 228 -1.56 26.54 -9.32
C ASP A 228 -0.87 25.53 -8.38
N HIS A 229 -1.44 24.32 -8.25
CA HIS A 229 -0.92 23.23 -7.43
C HIS A 229 0.07 22.29 -8.12
N GLY A 230 0.40 22.48 -9.41
CA GLY A 230 1.31 21.63 -10.18
C GLY A 230 0.74 21.26 -11.54
N LEU A 231 0.41 19.98 -11.73
CA LEU A 231 -0.17 19.45 -12.97
C LEU A 231 -1.49 18.73 -12.70
N ASP A 232 -2.46 18.97 -13.57
CA ASP A 232 -3.65 18.12 -13.72
C ASP A 232 -3.47 17.21 -14.93
N TRP A 233 -3.73 15.93 -14.75
CA TRP A 233 -3.54 14.90 -15.76
C TRP A 233 -4.88 14.52 -16.38
N HIS A 234 -4.92 14.52 -17.71
CA HIS A 234 -6.09 14.14 -18.47
C HIS A 234 -5.79 12.93 -19.35
N ILE A 235 -6.58 11.87 -19.16
CA ILE A 235 -6.51 10.64 -19.93
C ILE A 235 -7.76 10.53 -20.78
N VAL A 236 -7.58 10.45 -22.10
CA VAL A 236 -8.65 10.07 -23.03
C VAL A 236 -8.47 8.62 -23.38
N ARG A 237 -9.45 7.81 -23.00
CA ARG A 237 -9.53 6.38 -23.30
C ARG A 237 -10.57 6.18 -24.38
N GLU A 238 -10.13 5.72 -25.55
CA GLU A 238 -11.03 5.38 -26.64
C GLU A 238 -11.42 3.90 -26.55
N VAL A 239 -12.72 3.63 -26.72
CA VAL A 239 -13.28 2.27 -26.77
C VAL A 239 -13.99 1.98 -28.08
N HIS A 240 -14.13 0.71 -28.45
CA HIS A 240 -14.91 0.32 -29.63
C HIS A 240 -16.38 0.80 -29.53
N GLN A 241 -16.98 1.17 -30.66
CA GLN A 241 -18.29 1.85 -30.73
C GLN A 241 -19.46 1.10 -30.08
N ASP A 242 -19.39 -0.23 -29.98
CA ASP A 242 -20.44 -1.07 -29.39
C ASP A 242 -20.21 -1.40 -27.89
N VAL A 243 -19.23 -0.77 -27.25
CA VAL A 243 -18.85 -1.04 -25.86
C VAL A 243 -19.35 0.08 -24.95
N SER A 244 -19.88 -0.31 -23.78
CA SER A 244 -20.27 0.65 -22.73
C SER A 244 -19.11 1.60 -22.40
N LEU A 245 -19.37 2.91 -22.43
CA LEU A 245 -18.40 3.93 -22.05
C LEU A 245 -18.12 3.91 -20.54
N HIS A 246 -19.12 3.52 -19.75
CA HIS A 246 -18.99 3.33 -18.31
C HIS A 246 -18.42 1.93 -18.00
N ASP A 247 -17.32 1.88 -17.24
CA ASP A 247 -16.65 0.65 -16.79
C ASP A 247 -16.31 0.76 -15.29
N ASP A 248 -17.09 0.12 -14.42
CA ASP A 248 -16.89 0.10 -12.97
C ASP A 248 -15.48 -0.38 -12.56
N ARG A 249 -14.84 -1.21 -13.39
CA ARG A 249 -13.49 -1.74 -13.08
C ARG A 249 -12.44 -0.64 -13.13
N LEU A 250 -12.66 0.43 -13.88
CA LEU A 250 -11.74 1.57 -13.93
C LEU A 250 -11.59 2.18 -12.54
N ALA A 251 -12.72 2.51 -11.90
CA ALA A 251 -12.73 3.07 -10.55
C ALA A 251 -12.14 2.08 -9.54
N ALA A 252 -12.54 0.80 -9.61
CA ALA A 252 -12.04 -0.23 -8.71
C ALA A 252 -10.51 -0.40 -8.77
N ILE A 253 -9.93 -0.45 -9.98
CA ILE A 253 -8.47 -0.60 -10.16
C ILE A 253 -7.73 0.66 -9.73
N LEU A 254 -8.20 1.86 -10.12
CA LEU A 254 -7.50 3.10 -9.79
C LEU A 254 -7.55 3.42 -8.30
N SER A 255 -8.62 3.03 -7.61
CA SER A 255 -8.78 3.20 -6.16
C SER A 255 -8.15 2.09 -5.32
N ASP A 256 -7.75 0.97 -5.92
CA ASP A 256 -7.05 -0.08 -5.19
C ASP A 256 -5.62 0.39 -4.81
N PRO A 257 -5.26 0.40 -3.51
CA PRO A 257 -3.94 0.88 -3.06
C PRO A 257 -2.80 -0.12 -3.24
N VAL A 258 -3.10 -1.39 -3.54
CA VAL A 258 -2.12 -2.47 -3.70
C VAL A 258 -1.81 -2.69 -5.17
N ALA A 259 -2.85 -2.90 -5.98
CA ALA A 259 -2.78 -3.14 -7.40
C ALA A 259 -2.70 -1.83 -8.20
N GLY A 260 -3.48 -0.84 -7.79
CA GLY A 260 -3.56 0.47 -8.42
C GLY A 260 -2.73 1.56 -7.76
N PRO A 261 -2.97 2.83 -8.12
CA PRO A 261 -2.38 3.98 -7.45
C PRO A 261 -3.03 4.32 -6.10
N GLY A 262 -4.22 3.78 -5.78
CA GLY A 262 -4.92 4.05 -4.51
C GLY A 262 -5.60 5.43 -4.47
N LEU A 263 -6.17 5.86 -5.60
CA LEU A 263 -6.84 7.16 -5.73
C LEU A 263 -8.23 7.16 -5.10
N VAL A 264 -8.72 8.33 -4.75
CA VAL A 264 -10.08 8.54 -4.28
C VAL A 264 -10.91 9.11 -5.44
N THR A 265 -12.02 8.45 -5.76
CA THR A 265 -12.98 8.95 -6.75
C THR A 265 -13.78 10.11 -6.17
N ASP A 266 -14.02 11.11 -7.01
CA ASP A 266 -15.02 12.11 -6.73
C ASP A 266 -16.43 11.58 -7.02
N GLY A 267 -17.30 11.62 -6.00
CA GLY A 267 -18.70 11.24 -6.15
C GLY A 267 -19.47 12.21 -7.06
N GLU A 268 -19.06 13.48 -7.13
CA GLU A 268 -19.64 14.49 -8.03
C GLU A 268 -18.90 14.55 -9.38
N GLY A 269 -17.65 14.10 -9.44
CA GLY A 269 -16.82 14.07 -10.65
C GLY A 269 -17.03 12.86 -11.56
N HIS A 270 -18.06 12.04 -11.30
CA HIS A 270 -18.48 10.97 -12.21
C HIS A 270 -19.72 11.39 -13.00
N HIS A 271 -19.54 11.58 -14.31
CA HIS A 271 -20.61 11.95 -15.22
C HIS A 271 -20.53 11.11 -16.49
N CYS A 272 -21.59 10.36 -16.79
CA CYS A 272 -21.75 9.74 -18.10
C CYS A 272 -22.90 10.40 -18.85
N ASP A 273 -22.64 10.80 -20.09
CA ASP A 273 -23.61 11.24 -21.08
C ASP A 273 -23.64 10.22 -22.24
N GLY A 274 -24.30 10.56 -23.36
CA GLY A 274 -24.48 9.63 -24.48
C GLY A 274 -23.21 9.38 -25.31
N ASP A 275 -22.23 10.28 -25.23
CA ASP A 275 -21.03 10.31 -26.07
C ASP A 275 -19.74 10.13 -25.28
N ARG A 276 -19.76 10.31 -23.95
CA ARG A 276 -18.60 10.11 -23.08
C ARG A 276 -18.97 9.67 -21.66
N CYS A 277 -17.97 9.17 -20.94
CA CYS A 277 -18.06 9.06 -19.49
C CYS A 277 -16.78 9.58 -18.82
N VAL A 278 -16.92 10.53 -17.91
CA VAL A 278 -15.84 11.21 -17.20
C VAL A 278 -15.80 10.73 -15.75
N MET A 279 -14.62 10.39 -15.27
CA MET A 279 -14.36 10.11 -13.85
C MET A 279 -13.16 10.93 -13.37
N GLU A 280 -13.30 11.58 -12.22
CA GLU A 280 -12.24 12.37 -11.60
C GLU A 280 -11.72 11.71 -10.32
N PHE A 281 -10.40 11.77 -10.14
CA PHE A 281 -9.70 11.12 -9.05
C PHE A 281 -8.66 12.04 -8.44
N THR A 282 -8.49 11.95 -7.12
CA THR A 282 -7.43 12.64 -6.38
C THR A 282 -6.67 11.67 -5.49
N ALA A 283 -5.50 12.11 -5.00
CA ALA A 283 -4.78 11.35 -4.00
C ALA A 283 -5.53 11.31 -2.66
N PRO A 284 -5.31 10.28 -1.84
CA PRO A 284 -5.71 10.25 -0.44
C PRO A 284 -5.26 11.46 0.38
N ALA A 285 -5.97 11.78 1.48
CA ALA A 285 -5.56 12.90 2.34
C ALA A 285 -4.25 12.69 3.10
N ASP A 286 -3.90 11.42 3.34
CA ASP A 286 -2.65 11.00 3.98
C ASP A 286 -1.43 11.04 3.04
N ARG A 287 -1.62 11.33 1.73
CA ARG A 287 -0.53 11.43 0.75
C ARG A 287 -0.36 12.87 0.26
N THR A 288 0.69 13.55 0.71
CA THR A 288 0.87 14.99 0.45
C THR A 288 2.04 15.32 -0.49
N SER A 289 3.13 14.53 -0.47
CA SER A 289 4.31 14.77 -1.31
C SER A 289 4.17 14.12 -2.69
N GLY A 290 4.38 14.89 -3.77
CA GLY A 290 4.35 14.40 -5.15
C GLY A 290 2.97 13.97 -5.67
N TRP A 291 1.92 14.03 -4.86
CA TRP A 291 0.56 13.55 -5.16
C TRP A 291 -0.45 14.68 -5.40
N ARG A 292 0.02 15.92 -5.61
CA ARG A 292 -0.88 17.03 -5.97
C ARG A 292 -1.37 16.86 -7.39
N GLY A 293 -2.55 17.39 -7.70
CA GLY A 293 -3.15 17.28 -9.02
C GLY A 293 -4.38 16.39 -9.06
N LEU A 294 -5.21 16.67 -10.06
CA LEU A 294 -6.37 15.90 -10.42
C LEU A 294 -6.00 14.91 -11.54
N LEU A 295 -6.53 13.69 -11.46
CA LEU A 295 -6.61 12.81 -12.62
C LEU A 295 -8.03 12.82 -13.15
N ARG A 296 -8.21 13.27 -14.38
CA ARG A 296 -9.46 13.14 -15.13
C ARG A 296 -9.32 12.03 -16.17
N VAL A 297 -10.23 11.06 -16.14
CA VAL A 297 -10.31 10.00 -17.14
C VAL A 297 -11.59 10.16 -17.95
N GLU A 298 -11.44 10.39 -19.26
CA GLU A 298 -12.52 10.53 -20.22
C GLU A 298 -12.62 9.27 -21.10
N THR A 299 -13.67 8.50 -20.81
CA THR A 299 -14.40 7.51 -21.62
C THR A 299 -14.95 7.94 -22.99
N VAL A 300 -14.40 7.66 -24.17
CA VAL A 300 -15.08 8.02 -25.45
C VAL A 300 -15.12 6.87 -26.47
N ALA A 301 -16.07 6.91 -27.40
CA ALA A 301 -16.07 5.99 -28.54
C ALA A 301 -14.96 6.33 -29.55
N ALA A 302 -14.31 5.31 -30.11
CA ALA A 302 -13.25 5.46 -31.09
C ALA A 302 -13.77 6.11 -32.38
N SER A 303 -13.06 7.16 -32.83
CA SER A 303 -13.45 7.97 -34.00
C SER A 303 -13.31 7.22 -35.33
N THR A 304 -12.41 6.23 -35.39
CA THR A 304 -12.21 5.37 -36.56
C THR A 304 -12.69 3.95 -36.27
N PRO A 305 -13.35 3.27 -37.23
CA PRO A 305 -13.73 1.88 -37.07
C PRO A 305 -12.47 1.01 -37.00
N VAL A 306 -12.05 0.71 -35.77
CA VAL A 306 -11.01 -0.28 -35.49
C VAL A 306 -11.64 -1.65 -35.75
N PRO A 307 -11.00 -2.54 -36.54
CA PRO A 307 -11.56 -3.85 -36.84
C PRO A 307 -11.97 -4.56 -35.53
N PRO A 308 -13.16 -5.19 -35.50
CA PRO A 308 -13.71 -5.74 -34.28
C PRO A 308 -12.85 -6.92 -33.84
N VAL A 309 -11.98 -6.69 -32.86
CA VAL A 309 -11.52 -7.77 -32.00
C VAL A 309 -12.40 -7.70 -30.77
N PRO A 310 -13.39 -8.60 -30.61
CA PRO A 310 -14.16 -8.67 -29.38
C PRO A 310 -13.25 -9.13 -28.25
N GLN A 311 -12.50 -8.20 -27.66
CA GLN A 311 -11.83 -8.45 -26.40
C GLN A 311 -12.84 -8.20 -25.31
N ARG A 312 -13.56 -9.27 -24.93
CA ARG A 312 -14.20 -9.29 -23.62
C ARG A 312 -13.18 -8.83 -22.58
N PRO A 313 -13.60 -8.06 -21.57
CA PRO A 313 -12.69 -7.57 -20.54
C PRO A 313 -11.89 -8.74 -19.99
N ARG A 314 -10.56 -8.65 -20.05
CA ARG A 314 -9.70 -9.74 -19.60
C ARG A 314 -9.75 -9.79 -18.09
N HIS A 315 -9.76 -11.00 -17.56
CA HIS A 315 -9.64 -11.26 -16.14
C HIS A 315 -8.46 -10.50 -15.51
N PHE A 316 -8.72 -9.84 -14.39
CA PHE A 316 -7.73 -9.10 -13.61
C PHE A 316 -7.58 -9.73 -12.23
N THR A 317 -6.52 -10.53 -12.07
CA THR A 317 -6.21 -11.27 -10.86
C THR A 317 -6.07 -10.35 -9.65
N ALA A 318 -5.62 -9.11 -9.88
CA ALA A 318 -5.45 -8.12 -8.83
C ALA A 318 -6.79 -7.61 -8.26
N LEU A 319 -7.92 -7.81 -8.94
CA LEU A 319 -9.26 -7.52 -8.45
C LEU A 319 -9.97 -8.77 -7.90
N ASP A 320 -9.26 -9.88 -7.74
CA ASP A 320 -9.82 -11.18 -7.32
C ASP A 320 -10.97 -11.65 -8.22
N GLU A 321 -10.88 -11.29 -9.50
CA GLU A 321 -11.78 -11.86 -10.49
C GLU A 321 -11.53 -13.39 -10.59
N THR A 322 -12.49 -14.12 -11.12
CA THR A 322 -12.30 -15.54 -11.46
C THR A 322 -12.12 -15.66 -12.96
N ALA A 323 -11.10 -16.41 -13.41
CA ALA A 323 -10.91 -16.66 -14.83
C ALA A 323 -12.17 -17.31 -15.40
N PHE A 324 -12.81 -16.66 -16.38
CA PHE A 324 -13.94 -17.27 -17.07
C PHE A 324 -13.48 -18.56 -17.73
N PRO A 325 -14.22 -19.68 -17.59
CA PRO A 325 -13.97 -20.85 -18.41
C PRO A 325 -14.15 -20.43 -19.88
N SER A 326 -13.22 -20.85 -20.73
CA SER A 326 -13.03 -20.41 -22.12
C SER A 326 -14.21 -20.70 -23.07
N HIS A 327 -15.36 -21.17 -22.57
CA HIS A 327 -16.52 -21.54 -23.38
C HIS A 327 -17.82 -20.97 -22.82
N GLY A 328 -18.49 -20.21 -23.69
CA GLY A 328 -19.83 -19.64 -23.63
C GLY A 328 -20.72 -20.01 -22.44
N SER A 329 -20.74 -19.13 -21.45
CA SER A 329 -21.97 -18.82 -20.70
C SER A 329 -22.04 -17.31 -20.50
N LEU A 330 -23.21 -16.74 -20.77
CA LEU A 330 -23.52 -15.32 -20.62
C LEU A 330 -23.43 -14.93 -19.13
N PRO A 331 -22.83 -13.78 -18.77
CA PRO A 331 -22.91 -13.30 -17.40
C PRO A 331 -24.29 -12.68 -17.16
N HIS A 332 -25.11 -13.35 -16.37
CA HIS A 332 -26.18 -12.67 -15.64
C HIS A 332 -25.58 -12.00 -14.39
N THR A 333 -26.15 -10.85 -14.06
CA THR A 333 -26.07 -10.07 -12.81
C THR A 333 -25.01 -8.97 -12.72
N SER A 334 -25.54 -7.80 -12.39
CA SER A 334 -24.97 -6.46 -12.35
C SER A 334 -23.90 -6.28 -11.26
N PRO A 335 -23.00 -5.28 -11.35
CA PRO A 335 -21.86 -5.12 -10.44
C PRO A 335 -22.21 -4.58 -9.04
N ALA A 336 -23.46 -4.15 -8.80
CA ALA A 336 -23.87 -3.52 -7.55
C ALA A 336 -23.88 -4.46 -6.31
N GLU A 337 -23.70 -5.77 -6.48
CA GLU A 337 -23.71 -6.74 -5.36
C GLU A 337 -22.32 -7.23 -4.92
N ARG A 338 -21.21 -6.74 -5.51
CA ARG A 338 -19.85 -7.28 -5.25
C ARG A 338 -19.21 -6.91 -3.90
N HIS A 339 -19.96 -6.41 -2.93
CA HIS A 339 -19.50 -6.26 -1.54
C HIS A 339 -20.35 -7.01 -0.51
N CYS A 340 -21.19 -7.95 -0.94
CA CYS A 340 -21.77 -8.95 -0.05
C CYS A 340 -21.06 -10.28 -0.26
N SER A 341 -20.18 -10.62 0.68
CA SER A 341 -19.69 -11.96 1.01
C SER A 341 -20.23 -13.11 0.15
N GLN A 342 -19.36 -13.82 -0.56
CA GLN A 342 -19.54 -15.25 -0.79
C GLN A 342 -19.49 -15.96 0.57
N ARG A 343 -20.58 -15.85 1.34
CA ARG A 343 -20.90 -16.82 2.39
C ARG A 343 -21.17 -18.14 1.70
N THR A 344 -20.13 -18.93 1.50
CA THR A 344 -20.29 -20.32 1.09
C THR A 344 -21.07 -21.06 2.18
N ARG A 345 -22.36 -21.24 1.87
CA ARG A 345 -23.19 -22.43 2.09
C ARG A 345 -22.56 -23.49 3.01
N GLY A 346 -23.15 -23.61 4.19
CA GLY A 346 -23.08 -24.79 5.04
C GLY A 346 -24.07 -24.66 6.19
N SER A 347 -25.17 -25.42 6.12
CA SER A 347 -26.07 -25.79 7.23
C SER A 347 -26.96 -24.70 7.85
N ASP A 348 -28.27 -24.85 7.62
CA ASP A 348 -29.44 -24.53 8.47
C ASP A 348 -29.24 -23.54 9.63
N ASP A 349 -29.48 -22.25 9.35
CA ASP A 349 -30.39 -21.34 10.08
C ASP A 349 -30.12 -19.90 9.62
N ASN A 350 -31.00 -19.38 8.77
CA ASN A 350 -30.81 -18.14 8.02
C ASN A 350 -31.03 -16.88 8.88
N LYS A 351 -30.07 -16.57 9.75
CA LYS A 351 -29.76 -15.17 10.11
C LYS A 351 -28.34 -14.85 9.65
N PRO A 352 -28.12 -13.73 8.94
CA PRO A 352 -26.77 -13.31 8.63
C PRO A 352 -26.00 -13.09 9.94
N THR A 353 -25.00 -13.92 10.22
CA THR A 353 -24.09 -13.73 11.36
C THR A 353 -23.46 -12.36 11.23
N LYS A 354 -23.83 -11.43 12.11
CA LYS A 354 -23.23 -10.09 12.14
C LYS A 354 -21.72 -10.25 12.32
N GLY A 355 -20.94 -9.47 11.58
CA GLY A 355 -19.50 -9.36 11.79
C GLY A 355 -19.18 -9.02 13.24
N ARG A 356 -17.99 -9.40 13.71
CA ARG A 356 -17.56 -9.13 15.08
C ARG A 356 -16.51 -8.03 15.12
N SER A 357 -16.56 -7.21 16.16
CA SER A 357 -15.59 -6.16 16.43
C SER A 357 -14.80 -6.53 17.68
N THR A 358 -13.48 -6.54 17.59
CA THR A 358 -12.58 -6.88 18.68
C THR A 358 -11.56 -5.77 18.87
N GLN A 359 -11.15 -5.53 20.12
CA GLN A 359 -10.17 -4.50 20.43
C GLN A 359 -8.87 -5.12 20.89
N LEU A 360 -7.78 -4.69 20.26
CA LEU A 360 -6.42 -4.98 20.68
C LEU A 360 -5.95 -3.87 21.61
N LEU A 361 -5.67 -4.23 22.86
CA LEU A 361 -5.24 -3.31 23.92
C LEU A 361 -3.72 -3.38 24.15
N ALA A 362 -3.11 -2.20 24.42
CA ALA A 362 -1.73 -2.08 24.90
C ALA A 362 -1.66 -1.94 26.43
N PRO A 363 -0.68 -2.56 27.09
CA PRO A 363 -0.28 -2.15 28.44
C PRO A 363 0.33 -0.74 28.45
N ARG A 364 0.09 0.03 29.52
CA ARG A 364 0.42 1.47 29.69
C ARG A 364 1.91 1.85 29.56
N LEU A 365 2.80 0.87 29.51
CA LEU A 365 4.26 1.04 29.46
C LEU A 365 4.90 0.21 28.35
N SER A 366 4.08 -0.35 27.46
CA SER A 366 4.52 -1.32 26.48
C SER A 366 3.91 -0.99 25.13
N ARG A 367 4.79 -0.47 24.27
CA ARG A 367 4.74 -0.43 22.81
C ARG A 367 4.29 0.88 22.17
N SER A 368 4.98 1.22 21.10
CA SER A 368 4.53 2.24 20.16
C SER A 368 3.26 1.75 19.43
N GLN A 369 2.36 2.68 19.10
CA GLN A 369 1.16 2.40 18.29
C GLN A 369 1.46 1.61 17.01
N TRP A 370 2.64 1.83 16.44
CA TRP A 370 3.15 1.13 15.25
C TRP A 370 3.30 -0.37 15.47
N GLU A 371 3.78 -0.81 16.63
CA GLU A 371 3.96 -2.23 16.94
C GLU A 371 2.62 -2.96 17.10
N LEU A 372 1.65 -2.35 17.79
CA LEU A 372 0.31 -2.93 17.92
C LEU A 372 -0.44 -2.97 16.59
N THR A 373 -0.32 -1.91 15.80
CA THR A 373 -0.84 -1.89 14.43
C THR A 373 -0.23 -3.02 13.61
N GLY A 374 1.11 -3.17 13.67
CA GLY A 374 1.82 -4.27 13.04
C GLY A 374 1.30 -5.63 13.49
N MET A 375 1.03 -5.80 14.78
CA MET A 375 0.48 -7.05 15.34
C MET A 375 -0.96 -7.34 14.88
N ALA A 376 -1.84 -6.34 14.92
CA ALA A 376 -3.20 -6.47 14.40
C ALA A 376 -3.20 -6.85 12.91
N MET A 377 -2.29 -6.27 12.14
CA MET A 377 -2.10 -6.60 10.74
C MET A 377 -1.62 -8.05 10.54
N LYS A 378 -0.72 -8.59 11.38
CA LYS A 378 -0.29 -10.00 11.33
C LYS A 378 -1.44 -10.96 11.63
N ILE A 379 -2.17 -10.71 12.73
CA ILE A 379 -3.32 -11.53 13.14
C ILE A 379 -4.40 -11.47 12.05
N GLY A 380 -4.70 -10.27 11.53
CA GLY A 380 -5.68 -10.08 10.47
C GLY A 380 -5.29 -10.76 9.16
N ALA A 381 -4.02 -10.73 8.78
CA ALA A 381 -3.54 -11.50 7.63
C ALA A 381 -3.64 -13.01 7.84
N ALA A 382 -3.33 -13.52 9.02
CA ALA A 382 -3.49 -14.94 9.34
C ALA A 382 -4.95 -15.39 9.20
N TRP A 383 -5.89 -14.60 9.70
CA TRP A 383 -7.33 -14.86 9.55
C TRP A 383 -7.81 -14.72 8.11
N ALA A 384 -7.27 -13.77 7.35
CA ALA A 384 -7.58 -13.65 5.93
C ALA A 384 -7.08 -14.86 5.12
N LEU A 385 -5.89 -15.39 5.43
CA LEU A 385 -5.38 -16.63 4.83
C LEU A 385 -6.24 -17.85 5.19
N ASP A 386 -6.92 -17.83 6.34
CA ASP A 386 -7.93 -18.82 6.75
C ASP A 386 -9.32 -18.56 6.12
N GLY A 387 -9.40 -17.67 5.13
CA GLY A 387 -10.61 -17.38 4.34
C GLY A 387 -11.55 -16.34 4.94
N CYS A 388 -11.15 -15.60 5.99
CA CYS A 388 -12.01 -14.55 6.57
C CYS A 388 -11.85 -13.21 5.85
N THR A 389 -12.89 -12.39 5.88
CA THR A 389 -12.82 -10.96 5.55
C THR A 389 -12.53 -10.16 6.82
N VAL A 390 -11.40 -9.44 6.84
CA VAL A 390 -10.88 -8.78 8.02
C VAL A 390 -10.64 -7.29 7.75
N LEU A 391 -11.06 -6.44 8.68
CA LEU A 391 -10.73 -5.02 8.73
C LEU A 391 -9.84 -4.73 9.93
N VAL A 392 -8.70 -4.08 9.72
CA VAL A 392 -7.90 -3.49 10.80
C VAL A 392 -8.16 -1.99 10.86
N VAL A 393 -8.70 -1.53 11.97
CA VAL A 393 -8.97 -0.09 12.22
C VAL A 393 -7.91 0.44 13.16
N THR A 394 -7.14 1.42 12.72
CA THR A 394 -6.21 2.16 13.58
C THR A 394 -6.82 3.51 13.92
N HIS A 395 -6.86 3.84 15.21
CA HIS A 395 -7.24 5.19 15.64
C HIS A 395 -5.99 6.04 15.76
N SER A 396 -5.82 7.01 14.87
CA SER A 396 -4.71 7.97 14.99
C SER A 396 -5.19 9.13 15.87
N PHE A 397 -4.70 9.20 17.11
CA PHE A 397 -4.53 10.49 17.77
C PHE A 397 -3.37 11.17 17.04
N ASP A 398 -3.62 11.64 15.81
CA ASP A 398 -2.61 12.40 15.09
C ASP A 398 -2.15 13.50 16.04
N ALA A 399 -0.85 13.54 16.35
CA ALA A 399 -0.22 14.70 16.93
C ALA A 399 -0.80 15.89 16.18
N ASP A 400 -1.33 16.84 16.96
CA ASP A 400 -2.19 17.94 16.53
C ASP A 400 -2.05 18.26 15.04
N ARG A 401 -3.17 18.43 14.33
CA ARG A 401 -3.14 18.87 12.92
C ARG A 401 -2.21 20.10 12.73
N GLU A 402 -1.99 20.87 13.80
CA GLU A 402 -0.97 21.91 13.94
C GLU A 402 0.49 21.44 14.08
N VAL A 403 0.81 20.38 14.84
CA VAL A 403 2.15 19.79 14.92
C VAL A 403 2.58 19.24 13.55
N ARG A 404 1.67 18.62 12.82
CA ARG A 404 1.92 18.16 11.44
C ARG A 404 2.15 19.34 10.49
N ARG A 405 1.40 20.44 10.65
CA ARG A 405 1.67 21.72 9.96
C ARG A 405 3.04 22.29 10.34
N LEU A 406 3.44 22.25 11.61
CA LEU A 406 4.70 22.78 12.13
C LEU A 406 5.95 22.01 11.65
N TYR A 407 5.85 20.70 11.46
CA TYR A 407 6.93 19.91 10.86
C TYR A 407 6.94 19.96 9.33
N GLU A 408 5.79 20.18 8.69
CA GLU A 408 5.67 20.37 7.23
C GLU A 408 5.79 21.84 6.79
N HIS A 409 6.11 22.76 7.71
CA HIS A 409 6.13 24.21 7.47
C HIS A 409 7.27 24.73 6.59
N ASP A 410 7.96 23.88 5.84
CA ASP A 410 8.96 24.33 4.86
C ASP A 410 8.69 23.93 3.40
N VAL A 411 7.57 23.27 3.05
CA VAL A 411 7.25 23.01 1.64
C VAL A 411 5.74 23.11 1.34
N PHE A 412 5.28 24.33 1.07
CA PHE A 412 4.03 24.66 0.36
C PHE A 412 2.81 23.80 0.76
N GLY A 413 2.32 23.86 2.01
CA GLY A 413 1.03 23.24 2.35
C GLY A 413 -0.10 23.78 1.47
N TRP A 414 -1.03 22.91 1.06
CA TRP A 414 -2.28 23.32 0.40
C TRP A 414 -2.98 24.43 1.21
N SER A 415 -3.63 25.37 0.52
CA SER A 415 -4.88 25.92 1.05
C SER A 415 -5.87 24.75 1.09
N ILE A 416 -6.02 24.15 2.26
CA ILE A 416 -7.05 23.14 2.60
C ILE A 416 -8.48 23.52 2.09
N PRO A 417 -8.89 24.80 1.92
CA PRO A 417 -10.22 25.16 1.44
C PRO A 417 -10.60 24.72 0.02
N ASP A 418 -9.64 24.44 -0.87
CA ASP A 418 -9.94 24.18 -2.31
C ASP A 418 -9.98 22.68 -2.65
N ARG A 419 -9.93 21.79 -1.65
CA ARG A 419 -10.13 20.36 -1.89
C ARG A 419 -11.62 20.11 -2.08
N PRO A 420 -12.04 19.48 -3.19
CA PRO A 420 -13.41 19.01 -3.29
C PRO A 420 -13.72 18.07 -2.12
N THR A 421 -14.95 18.14 -1.62
CA THR A 421 -15.34 17.38 -0.43
C THR A 421 -15.69 15.96 -0.88
N PHE A 422 -14.70 15.07 -0.86
CA PHE A 422 -14.87 13.72 -1.39
C PHE A 422 -15.51 12.78 -0.37
N VAL A 423 -16.54 12.05 -0.80
CA VAL A 423 -17.14 10.93 -0.05
C VAL A 423 -16.67 9.63 -0.70
N PRO A 424 -15.68 8.91 -0.14
CA PRO A 424 -15.37 7.57 -0.63
C PRO A 424 -16.59 6.66 -0.44
N SER A 425 -16.90 5.82 -1.44
CA SER A 425 -18.04 4.89 -1.41
C SER A 425 -17.99 3.95 -0.21
N LEU A 426 -16.79 3.60 0.27
CA LEU A 426 -16.52 2.94 1.55
C LEU A 426 -15.17 3.44 2.13
N PRO A 427 -15.03 3.62 3.45
CA PRO A 427 -13.86 4.27 4.05
C PRO A 427 -12.61 3.35 4.14
N TRP A 428 -12.77 2.03 4.00
CA TRP A 428 -11.70 1.05 4.15
C TRP A 428 -11.01 0.73 2.82
N ARG A 429 -9.72 0.39 2.93
CA ARG A 429 -8.80 0.15 1.81
C ARG A 429 -8.23 -1.25 1.88
N ARG A 430 -7.96 -1.88 0.73
CA ARG A 430 -7.29 -3.19 0.71
C ARG A 430 -5.88 -3.08 1.30
N GLY A 431 -5.55 -3.95 2.25
CA GLY A 431 -4.25 -3.98 2.91
C GLY A 431 -3.22 -4.88 2.22
N ARG A 432 -3.67 -5.94 1.54
CA ARG A 432 -2.85 -6.90 0.78
C ARG A 432 -3.69 -7.76 -0.17
N LEU A 433 -3.05 -8.39 -1.15
CA LEU A 433 -3.63 -9.53 -1.87
C LEU A 433 -3.59 -10.78 -0.97
N VAL A 434 -4.66 -11.56 -1.00
CA VAL A 434 -4.82 -12.80 -0.21
C VAL A 434 -5.34 -13.89 -1.16
N PRO A 435 -4.80 -15.13 -1.12
CA PRO A 435 -5.34 -16.23 -1.89
C PRO A 435 -6.69 -16.71 -1.34
N GLY A 436 -7.55 -17.19 -2.23
CA GLY A 436 -8.86 -17.75 -1.86
C GLY A 436 -9.94 -16.69 -1.64
N GLY A 437 -10.92 -16.99 -0.77
CA GLY A 437 -12.06 -16.10 -0.50
C GLY A 437 -11.84 -15.07 0.62
N GLY A 438 -10.66 -15.05 1.23
CA GLY A 438 -10.34 -14.11 2.32
C GLY A 438 -9.93 -12.73 1.82
N ALA A 439 -10.02 -11.74 2.70
CA ALA A 439 -9.62 -10.36 2.39
C ALA A 439 -9.07 -9.66 3.64
N LEU A 440 -8.04 -8.84 3.46
CA LEU A 440 -7.55 -7.94 4.51
C LEU A 440 -7.69 -6.50 4.04
N SER A 441 -8.43 -5.72 4.82
CA SER A 441 -8.61 -4.28 4.64
C SER A 441 -8.10 -3.52 5.84
N THR A 442 -7.79 -2.24 5.65
CA THR A 442 -7.34 -1.31 6.68
C THR A 442 -8.13 -0.02 6.60
N HIS A 443 -8.27 0.63 7.75
CA HIS A 443 -8.80 1.98 7.83
C HIS A 443 -8.11 2.75 8.95
N THR A 444 -7.57 3.92 8.63
CA THR A 444 -7.05 4.85 9.63
C THR A 444 -8.11 5.90 9.90
N MET A 445 -8.55 5.97 11.15
CA MET A 445 -9.58 6.89 11.58
C MET A 445 -9.01 8.09 12.32
N CYS A 446 -9.49 9.28 11.97
CA CYS A 446 -9.33 10.51 12.74
C CYS A 446 -10.73 10.97 13.13
N GLY A 447 -11.06 11.00 14.42
CA GLY A 447 -12.42 11.34 14.84
C GLY A 447 -12.73 11.08 16.29
N SER A 448 -13.95 11.43 16.67
CA SER A 448 -14.47 11.29 18.02
C SER A 448 -14.93 9.85 18.31
N ARG A 449 -15.22 9.56 19.57
CA ARG A 449 -15.69 8.23 20.01
C ARG A 449 -16.98 7.77 19.29
N PRO A 450 -18.03 8.61 19.16
CA PRO A 450 -19.21 8.26 18.37
C PRO A 450 -18.90 7.86 16.93
N ASP A 451 -17.93 8.54 16.30
CA ASP A 451 -17.54 8.25 14.92
C ASP A 451 -16.93 6.84 14.84
N VAL A 452 -16.06 6.47 15.79
CA VAL A 452 -15.47 5.11 15.88
C VAL A 452 -16.57 4.07 16.04
N GLY A 453 -17.53 4.30 16.94
CA GLY A 453 -18.65 3.39 17.15
C GLY A 453 -19.50 3.20 15.89
N ALA A 454 -19.79 4.28 15.17
CA ALA A 454 -20.52 4.23 13.91
C ALA A 454 -19.77 3.45 12.82
N LEU A 455 -18.45 3.67 12.70
CA LEU A 455 -17.59 2.94 11.77
C LEU A 455 -17.58 1.44 12.09
N LEU A 456 -17.37 1.06 13.35
CA LEU A 456 -17.37 -0.35 13.75
C LEU A 456 -18.72 -1.00 13.46
N GLN A 457 -19.82 -0.29 13.71
CA GLN A 457 -21.15 -0.78 13.40
C GLN A 457 -21.38 -0.97 11.90
N GLN A 458 -20.85 -0.07 11.06
CA GLN A 458 -20.87 -0.21 9.61
C GLN A 458 -20.02 -1.42 9.15
N ALA A 459 -18.80 -1.57 9.71
CA ALA A 459 -17.88 -2.65 9.35
C ALA A 459 -18.47 -4.04 9.58
N ARG A 460 -19.34 -4.21 10.59
CA ARG A 460 -20.05 -5.48 10.87
C ARG A 460 -20.94 -5.97 9.74
N ALA A 461 -21.33 -5.10 8.80
CA ALA A 461 -22.09 -5.47 7.61
C ALA A 461 -21.20 -6.03 6.49
N HIS A 462 -19.89 -5.74 6.50
CA HIS A 462 -18.97 -6.00 5.39
C HIS A 462 -17.84 -6.97 5.72
N PHE A 463 -17.51 -7.15 7.00
CA PHE A 463 -16.38 -7.97 7.45
C PHE A 463 -16.80 -9.02 8.47
N ASP A 464 -16.17 -10.20 8.39
CA ASP A 464 -16.31 -11.23 9.42
C ASP A 464 -15.70 -10.77 10.74
N TRP A 465 -14.56 -10.08 10.66
CA TRP A 465 -13.79 -9.59 11.81
C TRP A 465 -13.30 -8.16 11.61
N THR A 466 -13.46 -7.34 12.63
CA THR A 466 -12.85 -6.02 12.73
C THR A 466 -11.92 -5.99 13.94
N ILE A 467 -10.63 -5.71 13.74
CA ILE A 467 -9.65 -5.52 14.81
C ILE A 467 -9.42 -4.01 14.98
N PHE A 468 -9.92 -3.45 16.08
CA PHE A 468 -9.69 -2.07 16.48
C PHE A 468 -8.41 -1.97 17.30
N VAL A 469 -7.46 -1.17 16.84
CA VAL A 469 -6.19 -0.91 17.53
C VAL A 469 -6.31 0.41 18.28
N ASP A 470 -6.17 0.33 19.60
CA ASP A 470 -6.22 1.48 20.49
C ASP A 470 -4.89 1.69 21.22
N CYS A 471 -4.34 2.90 21.10
CA CYS A 471 -3.10 3.32 21.75
C CYS A 471 -3.26 4.77 22.18
N ASN A 472 -3.54 5.01 23.47
CA ASN A 472 -3.68 6.36 24.00
C ASN A 472 -2.62 6.64 25.08
N ASP A 473 -1.36 6.70 24.67
CA ASP A 473 -0.26 7.03 25.58
C ASP A 473 -0.08 8.55 25.74
N THR A 474 -0.59 9.35 24.80
CA THR A 474 -0.30 10.79 24.75
C THR A 474 -1.19 11.67 25.63
N LEU A 475 -2.30 11.14 26.18
CA LEU A 475 -3.27 11.97 26.92
C LEU A 475 -3.44 11.63 28.41
N GLY A 476 -2.63 10.74 28.99
CA GLY A 476 -2.73 10.40 30.43
C GLY A 476 -4.04 9.70 30.84
N MET A 477 -4.95 9.49 29.90
CA MET A 477 -6.17 8.71 30.01
C MET A 477 -5.81 7.28 29.63
N GLY A 478 -6.00 6.29 30.50
CA GLY A 478 -5.67 4.88 30.24
C GLY A 478 -6.34 4.27 28.99
N PRO A 479 -6.25 2.94 28.79
CA PRO A 479 -6.75 2.28 27.58
C PRO A 479 -8.19 2.69 27.27
N TYR A 480 -8.41 3.15 26.04
CA TYR A 480 -9.65 3.73 25.57
C TYR A 480 -10.60 2.62 25.10
N ILE A 481 -11.57 2.27 25.94
CA ILE A 481 -12.48 1.15 25.65
C ILE A 481 -13.67 1.63 24.80
N GLU A 482 -13.83 1.06 23.61
CA GLU A 482 -14.95 1.36 22.72
C GLU A 482 -16.14 0.45 23.02
N ARG A 483 -17.29 1.04 23.38
CA ARG A 483 -18.51 0.29 23.75
C ARG A 483 -19.07 -0.56 22.62
N SER A 484 -18.70 -0.23 21.38
CA SER A 484 -19.14 -0.92 20.16
C SER A 484 -18.32 -2.18 19.83
N VAL A 485 -17.41 -2.58 20.71
CA VAL A 485 -16.56 -3.77 20.58
C VAL A 485 -17.15 -4.96 21.35
N ASP A 486 -17.10 -6.15 20.77
CA ASP A 486 -17.66 -7.39 21.35
C ASP A 486 -16.66 -8.10 22.27
N SER A 487 -15.35 -7.88 22.11
CA SER A 487 -14.30 -8.64 22.79
C SER A 487 -12.98 -7.88 22.87
N HIS A 488 -12.21 -8.10 23.94
CA HIS A 488 -10.94 -7.42 24.18
C HIS A 488 -9.83 -8.46 24.39
N PHE A 489 -8.70 -8.29 23.72
CA PHE A 489 -7.53 -9.13 23.96
C PHE A 489 -6.26 -8.27 23.99
N ILE A 490 -5.26 -8.75 24.72
CA ILE A 490 -3.98 -8.07 24.89
C ILE A 490 -2.89 -8.96 24.30
N VAL A 491 -1.94 -8.34 23.60
CA VAL A 491 -0.74 -9.03 23.13
C VAL A 491 0.45 -8.62 24.00
N VAL A 492 1.13 -9.59 24.62
CA VAL A 492 2.26 -9.37 25.53
C VAL A 492 3.46 -10.22 25.11
N ASP A 493 4.68 -9.72 25.32
CA ASP A 493 5.91 -10.51 25.21
C ASP A 493 6.05 -11.48 26.37
N SER A 494 6.15 -12.77 26.06
CA SER A 494 6.30 -13.83 27.06
C SER A 494 7.78 -14.04 27.39
N SER A 495 8.34 -13.28 28.33
CA SER A 495 9.65 -13.60 28.92
C SER A 495 9.68 -14.92 29.72
N GLY A 496 8.60 -15.71 29.70
CA GLY A 496 8.38 -16.85 30.58
C GLY A 496 7.71 -16.43 31.89
N TYR A 497 7.30 -17.42 32.68
CA TYR A 497 6.77 -17.20 34.03
C TYR A 497 7.89 -17.30 35.05
N PRO A 498 8.00 -16.36 36.02
CA PRO A 498 9.03 -16.43 37.04
C PRO A 498 8.82 -17.65 37.94
N GLU A 499 9.75 -18.61 37.90
CA GLU A 499 9.79 -19.76 38.81
C GLU A 499 10.42 -19.40 40.16
N SER A 500 11.14 -18.28 40.23
CA SER A 500 11.84 -17.81 41.41
C SER A 500 11.90 -16.27 41.46
N PHE A 501 12.02 -15.71 42.67
CA PHE A 501 12.39 -14.30 42.88
C PHE A 501 13.70 -14.21 43.65
N VAL A 502 14.56 -13.28 43.25
CA VAL A 502 15.75 -12.92 44.02
C VAL A 502 15.34 -11.93 45.10
N THR A 503 15.39 -12.36 46.35
CA THR A 503 15.13 -11.52 47.51
C THR A 503 16.44 -11.12 48.16
N ALA A 504 16.55 -9.85 48.55
CA ALA A 504 17.70 -9.36 49.31
C ALA A 504 17.35 -9.38 50.81
N GLN A 505 18.08 -10.15 51.61
CA GLN A 505 18.03 -10.05 53.06
C GLN A 505 19.28 -9.37 53.58
N ALA A 506 19.11 -8.29 54.33
CA ALA A 506 20.20 -7.68 55.07
C ALA A 506 20.42 -8.48 56.36
N ARG A 507 21.51 -9.25 56.43
CA ARG A 507 21.97 -9.88 57.66
C ARG A 507 23.33 -9.29 58.03
N ASN A 508 23.47 -8.80 59.26
CA ASN A 508 24.71 -8.22 59.79
C ASN A 508 25.34 -7.11 58.90
N GLY A 509 24.52 -6.31 58.22
CA GLY A 509 25.00 -5.21 57.37
C GLY A 509 25.51 -5.64 55.98
N VAL A 510 25.39 -6.93 55.61
CA VAL A 510 25.69 -7.44 54.27
C VAL A 510 24.38 -7.82 53.58
N THR A 511 24.21 -7.36 52.34
CA THR A 511 23.07 -7.72 51.49
C THR A 511 23.32 -9.10 50.90
N GLU A 512 22.60 -10.12 51.37
CA GLU A 512 22.61 -11.45 50.78
C GLU A 512 21.43 -11.62 49.84
N HIS A 513 21.69 -12.08 48.61
CA HIS A 513 20.66 -12.37 47.62
C HIS A 513 20.31 -13.86 47.67
N HIS A 514 19.06 -14.18 47.99
CA HIS A 514 18.53 -15.54 48.05
C HIS A 514 17.42 -15.72 47.01
N GLU A 515 17.55 -16.76 46.20
CA GLU A 515 16.54 -17.15 45.22
C GLU A 515 15.45 -17.98 45.91
N VAL A 516 14.22 -17.46 45.90
CA VAL A 516 13.05 -18.10 46.53
C VAL A 516 12.14 -18.64 45.45
N ALA A 517 11.83 -19.94 45.49
CA ALA A 517 10.90 -20.57 44.56
C ALA A 517 9.48 -19.99 44.70
N VAL A 518 8.82 -19.78 43.58
CA VAL A 518 7.51 -19.11 43.48
C VAL A 518 6.46 -20.15 43.14
N THR A 519 5.32 -20.11 43.84
CA THR A 519 4.19 -20.98 43.50
C THR A 519 3.54 -20.53 42.18
N PRO A 520 2.86 -21.42 41.43
CA PRO A 520 2.19 -21.02 40.19
C PRO A 520 1.23 -19.83 40.35
N ALA A 521 0.49 -19.77 41.46
CA ALA A 521 -0.42 -18.66 41.76
C ALA A 521 0.33 -17.33 42.03
N ALA A 522 1.45 -17.38 42.76
CA ALA A 522 2.26 -16.19 43.01
C ALA A 522 2.97 -15.72 41.74
N SER A 523 3.40 -16.65 40.88
CA SER A 523 3.98 -16.36 39.57
C SER A 523 2.97 -15.71 38.64
N ALA A 524 1.73 -16.24 38.58
CA ALA A 524 0.62 -15.65 37.84
C ALA A 524 0.30 -14.22 38.31
N MET A 525 0.26 -13.99 39.63
CA MET A 525 -0.01 -12.65 40.18
C MET A 525 1.10 -11.65 39.87
N ALA A 526 2.36 -12.06 40.03
CA ALA A 526 3.50 -11.22 39.72
C ALA A 526 3.57 -10.89 38.22
N TRP A 527 3.35 -11.88 37.36
CA TRP A 527 3.28 -11.70 35.91
C TRP A 527 2.16 -10.72 35.53
N ARG A 528 0.96 -10.89 36.11
CA ARG A 528 -0.16 -9.97 35.93
C ARG A 528 0.20 -8.53 36.33
N GLN A 529 0.82 -8.35 37.50
CA GLN A 529 1.25 -7.03 37.96
C GLN A 529 2.32 -6.43 37.02
N GLN A 530 3.29 -7.21 36.58
CA GLN A 530 4.35 -6.73 35.70
C GLN A 530 3.81 -6.29 34.32
N HIS A 531 2.92 -7.09 33.71
CA HIS A 531 2.56 -6.91 32.32
C HIS A 531 1.22 -6.21 32.08
N LEU A 532 0.29 -6.22 33.04
CA LEU A 532 -1.06 -5.68 32.86
C LEU A 532 -1.34 -4.43 33.71
N THR A 533 -0.30 -3.88 34.37
CA THR A 533 -0.43 -2.63 35.12
C THR A 533 -0.92 -1.50 34.21
N GLY A 534 -1.94 -0.78 34.69
CA GLY A 534 -2.56 0.34 33.98
C GLY A 534 -3.78 -0.02 33.14
N ILE A 535 -4.14 -1.31 33.02
CA ILE A 535 -5.38 -1.76 32.41
C ILE A 535 -6.44 -1.95 33.52
N PRO A 536 -7.60 -1.27 33.47
CA PRO A 536 -8.67 -1.44 34.46
C PRO A 536 -9.42 -2.76 34.22
N LEU A 537 -8.80 -3.87 34.62
CA LEU A 537 -9.31 -5.24 34.45
C LEU A 537 -10.64 -5.48 35.17
N ASP A 538 -10.98 -4.66 36.17
CA ASP A 538 -12.27 -4.64 36.86
C ASP A 538 -13.42 -4.11 35.99
N ARG A 539 -13.10 -3.36 34.93
CA ARG A 539 -14.08 -2.68 34.06
C ARG A 539 -14.08 -3.18 32.62
N ILE A 540 -13.10 -3.99 32.26
CA ILE A 540 -12.93 -4.50 30.90
C ILE A 540 -13.23 -6.00 30.90
N PRO A 541 -14.27 -6.47 30.20
CA PRO A 541 -14.46 -7.89 29.96
C PRO A 541 -13.37 -8.37 29.01
N MET A 542 -12.30 -8.92 29.60
CA MET A 542 -11.15 -9.45 28.89
C MET A 542 -11.47 -10.83 28.34
N SER A 543 -11.25 -11.01 27.04
CA SER A 543 -11.39 -12.30 26.38
C SER A 543 -10.15 -13.18 26.57
N GLY A 544 -8.96 -12.57 26.70
CA GLY A 544 -7.73 -13.28 27.07
C GLY A 544 -6.43 -12.64 26.57
N LEU A 545 -5.33 -13.37 26.77
CA LEU A 545 -3.97 -12.97 26.42
C LEU A 545 -3.46 -13.70 25.19
N VAL A 546 -2.71 -12.98 24.37
CA VAL A 546 -1.92 -13.54 23.28
C VAL A 546 -0.45 -13.31 23.62
N LEU A 547 0.30 -14.40 23.80
CA LEU A 547 1.68 -14.36 24.24
C LEU A 547 2.62 -14.48 23.05
N ARG A 548 3.50 -13.50 22.81
CA ARG A 548 4.57 -13.59 21.80
C ARG A 548 5.78 -14.29 22.40
N GLN A 549 6.27 -15.34 21.75
CA GLN A 549 7.48 -16.03 22.22
C GLN A 549 8.73 -15.17 21.90
N PRO A 550 9.63 -14.97 22.87
CA PRO A 550 10.90 -14.31 22.64
C PRO A 550 11.84 -15.25 21.90
N SER A 551 12.86 -14.66 21.25
CA SER A 551 14.00 -15.41 20.71
C SER A 551 14.59 -16.33 21.79
N PRO A 552 15.05 -17.55 21.45
CA PRO A 552 15.64 -18.46 22.41
C PRO A 552 16.99 -17.92 22.90
N THR A 553 16.97 -16.88 23.73
CA THR A 553 18.10 -16.51 24.56
C THR A 553 18.29 -17.59 25.60
N THR A 554 19.51 -18.12 25.64
CA THR A 554 20.06 -19.08 26.61
C THR A 554 19.63 -18.74 28.04
N GLY A 555 18.53 -19.36 28.46
CA GLY A 555 17.94 -19.23 29.77
C GLY A 555 17.01 -20.42 29.95
N ARG A 556 17.17 -21.10 31.08
CA ARG A 556 16.51 -22.34 31.49
C ARG A 556 15.06 -22.41 30.97
N THR A 557 14.76 -23.37 30.09
CA THR A 557 13.39 -23.60 29.62
C THR A 557 12.53 -23.91 30.84
N PRO A 558 11.50 -23.10 31.17
CA PRO A 558 10.65 -23.38 32.32
C PRO A 558 9.98 -24.74 32.15
N SER A 559 9.66 -25.39 33.26
CA SER A 559 9.01 -26.69 33.22
C SER A 559 7.65 -26.54 32.50
N PRO A 560 7.32 -27.40 31.50
CA PRO A 560 6.05 -27.34 30.80
C PRO A 560 4.87 -27.51 31.76
N ASP A 561 5.04 -28.30 32.83
CA ASP A 561 4.01 -28.51 33.86
C ASP A 561 3.78 -27.25 34.70
N PHE A 562 4.86 -26.54 35.06
CA PHE A 562 4.75 -25.28 35.80
C PHE A 562 4.05 -24.21 34.95
N THR A 563 4.41 -24.14 33.67
CA THR A 563 3.80 -23.20 32.71
C THR A 563 2.30 -23.42 32.60
N ALA A 564 1.86 -24.68 32.45
CA ALA A 564 0.44 -25.01 32.37
C ALA A 564 -0.32 -24.67 33.68
N GLN A 565 0.31 -24.86 34.84
CA GLN A 565 -0.27 -24.50 36.15
C GLN A 565 -0.41 -22.98 36.32
N VAL A 566 0.59 -22.20 35.90
CA VAL A 566 0.51 -20.73 35.92
C VAL A 566 -0.61 -20.24 34.99
N GLU A 567 -0.75 -20.83 33.81
CA GLU A 567 -1.83 -20.49 32.87
C GLU A 567 -3.22 -20.82 33.42
N ALA A 568 -3.37 -21.94 34.13
CA ALA A 568 -4.61 -22.27 34.82
C ALA A 568 -4.97 -21.23 35.90
N GLU A 569 -3.98 -20.73 36.64
CA GLU A 569 -4.17 -19.64 37.61
C GLU A 569 -4.51 -18.31 36.93
N LEU A 570 -3.87 -17.96 35.81
CA LEU A 570 -4.24 -16.79 35.01
C LEU A 570 -5.68 -16.88 34.49
N ALA A 571 -6.10 -18.06 34.01
CA ALA A 571 -7.48 -18.32 33.61
C ALA A 571 -8.46 -18.18 34.79
N ARG A 572 -8.07 -18.66 35.99
CA ARG A 572 -8.86 -18.47 37.22
C ARG A 572 -9.01 -17.00 37.60
N PHE A 573 -8.03 -16.16 37.28
CA PHE A 573 -8.12 -14.71 37.44
C PHE A 573 -8.90 -13.99 36.33
N GLY A 574 -9.52 -14.74 35.40
CA GLY A 574 -10.30 -14.18 34.29
C GLY A 574 -9.43 -13.69 33.12
N ILE A 575 -8.19 -14.15 33.02
CA ILE A 575 -7.22 -13.70 32.02
C ILE A 575 -6.61 -14.94 31.32
N PRO A 576 -7.42 -15.74 30.60
CA PRO A 576 -6.93 -16.97 29.97
C PRO A 576 -5.94 -16.68 28.85
N VAL A 577 -4.93 -17.52 28.68
CA VAL A 577 -4.03 -17.48 27.51
C VAL A 577 -4.74 -18.10 26.32
N LEU A 578 -5.01 -17.30 25.28
CA LEU A 578 -5.70 -17.71 24.06
C LEU A 578 -4.78 -18.44 23.09
N SER A 579 -3.55 -17.94 22.96
CA SER A 579 -2.56 -18.49 22.06
C SER A 579 -1.15 -17.98 22.37
N ARG A 580 -0.17 -18.75 21.92
CA ARG A 580 1.24 -18.38 21.86
C ARG A 580 1.62 -18.17 20.40
N LEU A 581 1.91 -16.92 20.05
CA LEU A 581 2.42 -16.59 18.71
C LEU A 581 3.87 -17.04 18.59
N PRO A 582 4.27 -17.61 17.44
CA PRO A 582 5.66 -17.87 17.13
C PRO A 582 6.51 -16.61 17.30
N GLU A 583 7.82 -16.79 17.45
CA GLU A 583 8.78 -15.70 17.38
C GLU A 583 8.52 -14.87 16.13
N ASP A 584 8.60 -13.55 16.28
CA ASP A 584 8.58 -12.69 15.11
C ASP A 584 9.81 -13.03 14.27
N PRO A 585 9.66 -13.50 13.03
CA PRO A 585 10.80 -13.70 12.14
C PRO A 585 11.62 -12.40 12.09
N GLU A 586 12.94 -12.52 12.00
CA GLU A 586 13.82 -11.36 11.89
C GLU A 586 13.45 -10.55 10.64
N VAL A 587 12.71 -9.48 10.86
CA VAL A 587 12.37 -8.49 9.84
C VAL A 587 13.36 -7.35 10.01
N ALA A 588 14.19 -7.10 9.00
CA ALA A 588 15.22 -6.07 9.06
C ALA A 588 14.59 -4.70 9.40
N PRO A 589 15.20 -3.89 10.27
CA PRO A 589 14.73 -2.52 10.51
C PRO A 589 14.64 -1.76 9.18
N GLY A 590 13.45 -1.28 8.82
CA GLY A 590 13.19 -0.62 7.53
C GLY A 590 12.53 -1.51 6.45
N ASP A 591 12.18 -2.75 6.77
CA ASP A 591 11.46 -3.64 5.86
C ASP A 591 10.03 -3.12 5.57
N PRO A 592 9.66 -2.86 4.30
CA PRO A 592 8.34 -2.39 3.90
C PRO A 592 7.23 -3.45 3.96
N SER A 593 7.50 -4.66 4.46
CA SER A 593 6.56 -5.79 4.53
C SER A 593 5.20 -5.41 5.14
N PRO A 594 4.05 -5.77 4.50
CA PRO A 594 2.74 -5.37 5.01
C PRO A 594 2.38 -5.98 6.33
N THR A 595 2.71 -7.25 6.40
CA THR A 595 2.51 -8.14 7.50
C THR A 595 3.72 -9.05 7.48
N VAL A 596 4.18 -9.40 8.66
CA VAL A 596 5.38 -10.22 8.82
C VAL A 596 5.22 -11.62 8.20
N LEU A 597 3.99 -12.03 7.87
CA LEU A 597 3.67 -13.28 7.17
C LEU A 597 4.10 -13.33 5.70
N ASP A 598 4.45 -12.18 5.13
CA ASP A 598 4.89 -12.05 3.73
C ASP A 598 6.41 -12.21 3.61
N ALA A 599 7.15 -12.07 4.72
CA ALA A 599 8.61 -12.19 4.79
C ALA A 599 9.09 -13.59 5.23
N VAL A 600 8.17 -14.55 5.41
CA VAL A 600 8.47 -15.89 5.93
C VAL A 600 8.14 -17.00 4.96
N ASP A 601 8.84 -18.13 5.12
CA ASP A 601 8.57 -19.36 4.40
C ASP A 601 7.15 -19.92 4.70
N ASP A 602 6.71 -20.86 3.87
CA ASP A 602 5.38 -21.46 3.97
C ASP A 602 5.15 -22.19 5.31
N ALA A 603 6.20 -22.75 5.92
CA ALA A 603 6.10 -23.50 7.17
C ALA A 603 5.85 -22.57 8.36
N ALA A 604 6.61 -21.48 8.46
CA ALA A 604 6.44 -20.42 9.43
C ALA A 604 5.10 -19.70 9.24
N ARG A 605 4.70 -19.43 7.98
CA ARG A 605 3.37 -18.87 7.67
C ARG A 605 2.25 -19.79 8.17
N ALA A 606 2.33 -21.09 7.86
CA ALA A 606 1.34 -22.06 8.32
C ALA A 606 1.32 -22.21 9.85
N ALA A 607 2.48 -22.15 10.51
CA ALA A 607 2.57 -22.16 11.97
C ALA A 607 1.88 -20.94 12.59
N TYR A 608 2.09 -19.76 12.02
CA TYR A 608 1.46 -18.54 12.49
C TYR A 608 -0.06 -18.54 12.26
N VAL A 609 -0.52 -19.03 11.10
CA VAL A 609 -1.96 -19.22 10.83
C VAL A 609 -2.58 -20.15 11.87
N ARG A 610 -1.96 -21.31 12.14
CA ARG A 610 -2.41 -22.24 13.18
C ARG A 610 -2.43 -21.60 14.57
N ALA A 611 -1.44 -20.77 14.91
CA ALA A 611 -1.40 -20.05 16.19
C ALA A 611 -2.49 -18.98 16.30
N CYS A 612 -2.94 -18.39 15.18
CA CYS A 612 -3.99 -17.37 15.20
C CYS A 612 -5.42 -17.95 15.20
N THR A 613 -5.62 -19.21 14.80
CA THR A 613 -6.94 -19.86 14.80
C THR A 613 -7.59 -19.92 16.19
N PRO A 614 -6.90 -20.33 17.28
CA PRO A 614 -7.47 -20.36 18.63
C PRO A 614 -7.96 -18.99 19.12
N ILE A 615 -7.25 -17.92 18.78
CA ILE A 615 -7.65 -16.54 19.11
C ILE A 615 -9.06 -16.27 18.57
N ARG A 616 -9.27 -16.57 17.28
CA ARG A 616 -10.55 -16.37 16.59
C ARG A 616 -11.68 -17.23 17.20
N LEU A 617 -11.38 -18.48 17.54
CA LEU A 617 -12.36 -19.40 18.13
C LEU A 617 -12.75 -18.98 19.56
N ALA A 618 -11.80 -18.53 20.37
CA ALA A 618 -12.06 -18.01 21.71
C ALA A 618 -12.90 -16.72 21.67
N LEU A 619 -12.57 -15.80 20.76
CA LEU A 619 -13.35 -14.57 20.54
C LEU A 619 -14.76 -14.85 19.99
N ARG A 620 -15.00 -16.04 19.41
CA ARG A 620 -16.35 -16.51 19.05
C ARG A 620 -17.16 -16.99 20.25
N ALA A 621 -16.50 -17.72 21.15
CA ALA A 621 -17.11 -18.37 22.30
C ALA A 621 -17.26 -17.46 23.54
N ALA A 622 -16.57 -16.32 23.56
CA ALA A 622 -16.59 -15.41 24.71
C ALA A 622 -18.00 -14.86 24.99
N GLU A 623 -18.60 -15.29 26.10
CA GLU A 623 -19.47 -14.44 26.91
C GLU A 623 -18.56 -13.51 27.72
N PRO A 624 -18.88 -12.20 27.84
CA PRO A 624 -18.01 -11.26 28.55
C PRO A 624 -17.87 -11.64 30.03
N CYS A 625 -16.73 -12.21 30.41
CA CYS A 625 -16.37 -12.46 31.80
C CYS A 625 -16.07 -11.12 32.49
N MET A 626 -16.99 -10.63 33.31
CA MET A 626 -16.66 -9.58 34.28
C MET A 626 -15.89 -10.23 35.43
N ILE A 627 -14.68 -9.73 35.69
CA ILE A 627 -13.90 -10.15 36.85
C ILE A 627 -14.60 -9.58 38.09
N PRO A 628 -15.05 -10.42 39.05
CA PRO A 628 -15.59 -9.91 40.30
C PRO A 628 -14.52 -9.05 40.98
N SER A 629 -14.90 -7.87 41.46
CA SER A 629 -14.06 -7.03 42.32
C SER A 629 -13.62 -7.84 43.55
N ALA A 630 -12.44 -8.46 43.47
CA ALA A 630 -11.76 -8.95 44.66
C ALA A 630 -11.09 -7.73 45.29
N ASP A 631 -11.81 -7.08 46.19
CA ASP A 631 -11.20 -6.21 47.19
C ASP A 631 -10.48 -7.15 48.18
N PRO A 632 -9.14 -7.19 48.25
CA PRO A 632 -8.47 -8.07 49.21
C PRO A 632 -8.55 -7.53 50.65
N TRP A 633 -9.35 -6.47 50.89
CA TRP A 633 -9.52 -5.80 52.18
C TRP A 633 -10.98 -5.46 52.53
N SER A 634 -11.97 -6.18 51.99
CA SER A 634 -13.36 -6.10 52.46
C SER A 634 -13.79 -7.38 53.18
#